data_AF-A0A0S8KD25-F1
#
_entry.id   AF-A0A0S8KD25-F1
#
_cell.length_a   1.000
_cell.length_b   1.000
_cell.length_c   1.000
_cell.angle_alpha   90.00
_cell.angle_beta   90.00
_cell.angle_gamma   90.00
#
_symmetry.space_group_name_H-M   'P 1'
#
loop_
_entity.id
_entity.type
_entity.pdbx_description
1 polymer ?
#
loop_
_entity_poly.entity_id
_entity_poly.type
_entity_poly.pdbx_seq_one_letter_code
_entity_poly.pdbx_strand_id
1 'polypeptide(L)'
;MHDSLRAQDIEEKIKHILVSRLEIEPSTVAACDSHAPLVGRGIGLDSVEALALIVGVEEAFDFEIPDEDLTVDLLSSISSLAEYVCQRLPSQTLPSQGDVAQ
;
A
#
# COMPACT_ATOMS: atom_id res chain seq x y z
N MET A 1 5.17 -7.56 -21.54
CA MET A 1 6.01 -7.94 -20.38
C MET A 1 6.46 -6.69 -19.59
N HIS A 2 5.60 -5.67 -19.38
CA HIS A 2 6.01 -4.42 -18.71
C HIS A 2 5.31 -4.16 -17.36
N ASP A 3 4.33 -4.96 -16.96
CA ASP A 3 3.55 -4.71 -15.73
C ASP A 3 4.22 -5.23 -14.45
N SER A 4 5.04 -6.28 -14.52
CA SER A 4 5.64 -6.91 -13.33
C SER A 4 6.64 -6.03 -12.57
N LEU A 5 7.26 -5.03 -13.20
CA LEU A 5 8.18 -4.11 -12.50
C LEU A 5 7.41 -3.09 -11.64
N ARG A 6 6.27 -2.58 -12.14
CA ARG A 6 5.51 -1.56 -11.40
C ARG A 6 4.92 -2.09 -10.12
N ALA A 7 4.43 -3.32 -10.12
CA ALA A 7 3.91 -3.97 -8.91
C ALA A 7 5.02 -4.07 -7.84
N GLN A 8 6.24 -4.48 -8.20
CA GLN A 8 7.35 -4.60 -7.27
C GLN A 8 7.77 -3.26 -6.67
N ASP A 9 7.83 -2.18 -7.47
CA ASP A 9 8.09 -0.83 -6.96
C ASP A 9 7.02 -0.38 -5.96
N ILE A 10 5.75 -0.70 -6.23
CA ILE A 10 4.65 -0.39 -5.33
C ILE A 10 4.74 -1.22 -4.04
N GLU A 11 5.04 -2.53 -4.14
CA GLU A 11 5.25 -3.40 -2.98
C GLU A 11 6.36 -2.86 -2.06
N GLU A 12 7.51 -2.47 -2.61
CA GLU A 12 8.61 -1.87 -1.86
C GLU A 12 8.18 -0.57 -1.15
N LYS A 13 7.36 0.26 -1.82
CA LYS A 13 6.81 1.48 -1.23
C LYS A 13 5.86 1.16 -0.07
N ILE A 14 4.97 0.18 -0.23
CA ILE A 14 4.05 -0.28 0.81
C ILE A 14 4.85 -0.82 2.01
N LYS A 15 5.91 -1.59 1.77
CA LYS A 15 6.85 -2.06 2.80
C LYS A 15 7.50 -0.89 3.54
N HIS A 16 7.88 0.17 2.84
CA HIS A 16 8.43 1.36 3.49
C HIS A 16 7.40 2.08 4.37
N ILE A 17 6.14 2.16 3.93
CA ILE A 17 5.03 2.72 4.70
C ILE A 17 4.81 1.87 5.97
N LEU A 18 4.83 0.54 5.87
CA LEU A 18 4.74 -0.35 7.03
C LEU A 18 5.81 -0.03 8.08
N VAL A 19 7.06 0.17 7.66
CA VAL A 19 8.15 0.50 8.59
C VAL A 19 8.01 1.92 9.16
N SER A 20 7.68 2.90 8.32
CA SER A 20 7.68 4.32 8.71
C SER A 20 6.41 4.76 9.45
N ARG A 21 5.25 4.18 9.12
CA ARG A 21 3.95 4.54 9.73
C ARG A 21 3.57 3.62 10.87
N LEU A 22 3.80 2.32 10.71
CA LEU A 22 3.40 1.32 11.69
C LEU A 22 4.56 0.93 12.62
N GLU A 23 5.73 1.55 12.45
CA GLU A 23 6.93 1.31 13.29
C GLU A 23 7.36 -0.18 13.31
N ILE A 24 7.00 -0.93 12.26
CA ILE A 24 7.34 -2.35 12.14
C ILE A 24 8.82 -2.49 11.78
N GLU A 25 9.48 -3.50 12.33
CA GLU A 25 10.88 -3.74 12.00
C GLU A 25 11.08 -3.98 10.49
N PRO A 26 12.03 -3.27 9.85
CA PRO A 26 12.28 -3.41 8.41
C PRO A 26 12.77 -4.81 8.04
N SER A 27 13.46 -5.50 8.94
CA SER A 27 13.86 -6.90 8.80
C SER A 27 12.64 -7.83 8.71
N THR A 28 11.61 -7.60 9.51
CA THR A 28 10.35 -8.36 9.49
C THR A 28 9.60 -8.13 8.18
N VAL A 29 9.48 -6.86 7.77
CA VAL A 29 8.78 -6.51 6.52
C VAL A 29 9.54 -7.02 5.28
N ALA A 30 10.87 -6.94 5.27
CA ALA A 30 11.70 -7.45 4.18
C ALA A 30 11.73 -8.98 4.10
N ALA A 31 11.64 -9.66 5.25
CA ALA A 31 11.52 -11.12 5.32
C ALA A 31 10.09 -11.60 5.02
N CYS A 32 9.09 -10.72 5.07
CA CYS A 32 7.71 -11.06 4.77
C CYS A 32 7.52 -11.18 3.26
N ASP A 33 6.85 -12.26 2.84
CA ASP A 33 6.49 -12.48 1.45
C ASP A 33 5.37 -11.52 1.04
N SER A 34 5.41 -11.01 -0.19
CA SER A 34 4.37 -10.09 -0.66
C SER A 34 3.00 -10.78 -0.78
N HIS A 35 2.96 -12.11 -0.90
CA HIS A 35 1.75 -12.93 -0.83
C HIS A 35 1.37 -13.35 0.60
N ALA A 36 2.17 -13.01 1.62
CA ALA A 36 1.86 -13.34 2.99
C ALA A 36 0.70 -12.47 3.52
N PRO A 37 -0.07 -12.99 4.49
CA PRO A 37 -1.19 -12.24 5.00
C PRO A 37 -0.74 -11.03 5.83
N LEU A 38 -1.28 -9.85 5.51
CA LEU A 38 -0.99 -8.62 6.24
C LEU A 38 -1.69 -8.61 7.60
N VAL A 39 -3.00 -8.90 7.59
CA VAL A 39 -3.85 -8.85 8.78
C VAL A 39 -3.84 -10.20 9.52
N GLY A 40 -3.70 -10.15 10.84
CA GLY A 40 -3.81 -11.31 11.71
C GLY A 40 -2.61 -12.27 11.67
N ARG A 41 -2.42 -13.03 10.58
CA ARG A 41 -1.35 -14.06 10.47
C ARG A 41 -0.31 -13.69 9.42
N GLY A 42 0.88 -13.25 9.83
CA GLY A 42 1.96 -12.87 8.92
C GLY A 42 2.69 -11.68 9.49
N ILE A 43 2.50 -10.50 8.89
CA ILE A 43 2.93 -9.23 9.52
C ILE A 43 2.17 -9.00 10.83
N GLY A 44 0.90 -9.45 10.89
CA GLY A 44 0.12 -9.44 12.12
C GLY A 44 -0.52 -8.10 12.40
N LEU A 45 -0.87 -7.35 11.35
CA LEU A 45 -1.55 -6.07 11.48
C LEU A 45 -2.91 -6.27 12.17
N ASP A 46 -3.20 -5.36 13.09
CA ASP A 46 -4.53 -5.16 13.64
C ASP A 46 -5.44 -4.38 12.68
N SER A 47 -6.76 -4.40 12.94
CA SER A 47 -7.73 -3.69 12.09
C SER A 47 -7.47 -2.19 11.96
N VAL A 48 -6.88 -1.57 12.98
CA VAL A 48 -6.50 -0.13 12.97
C VAL A 48 -5.27 0.09 12.09
N GLU A 49 -4.28 -0.79 12.21
CA GLU A 49 -3.03 -0.75 11.46
C GLU A 49 -3.25 -0.97 9.96
N ALA A 50 -4.13 -1.92 9.59
CA ALA A 50 -4.50 -2.15 8.19
C ALA A 50 -5.13 -0.89 7.55
N LEU A 51 -5.94 -0.16 8.30
CA LEU A 51 -6.56 1.08 7.84
C LEU A 51 -5.52 2.22 7.74
N ALA A 52 -4.58 2.31 8.69
CA ALA A 52 -3.47 3.25 8.63
C ALA A 52 -2.53 2.99 7.43
N LEU A 53 -2.37 1.72 7.05
CA LEU A 53 -1.64 1.32 5.85
C LEU A 53 -2.32 1.83 4.59
N ILE A 54 -3.63 1.62 4.46
CA ILE A 54 -4.44 2.13 3.34
C ILE A 54 -4.25 3.63 3.19
N VAL A 55 -4.47 4.38 4.27
CA VAL A 55 -4.35 5.84 4.26
C VAL A 55 -2.92 6.26 3.90
N GLY A 56 -1.91 5.55 4.42
CA GLY A 56 -0.52 5.82 4.07
C GLY A 56 -0.20 5.56 2.60
N VAL A 57 -0.85 4.57 1.99
CA VAL A 57 -0.72 4.24 0.58
C VAL A 57 -1.44 5.29 -0.28
N GLU A 58 -2.67 5.66 0.06
CA GLU A 58 -3.42 6.76 -0.56
C GLU A 58 -2.60 8.06 -0.62
N GLU A 59 -2.03 8.47 0.52
CA GLU A 59 -1.19 9.66 0.60
C GLU A 59 0.15 9.52 -0.14
N ALA A 60 0.76 8.34 -0.14
CA ALA A 60 2.04 8.13 -0.81
C ALA A 60 1.94 8.11 -2.33
N PHE A 61 0.79 7.73 -2.87
CA PHE A 61 0.53 7.62 -4.31
C PHE A 61 -0.45 8.67 -4.85
N ASP A 62 -0.95 9.55 -3.98
CA ASP A 62 -1.92 10.61 -4.31
C ASP A 62 -3.16 10.04 -5.04
N PHE A 63 -3.75 9.01 -4.44
CA PHE A 63 -4.97 8.37 -4.96
C PHE A 63 -5.92 8.02 -3.82
N GLU A 64 -7.17 7.69 -4.17
CA GLU A 64 -8.20 7.33 -3.22
C GLU A 64 -8.69 5.90 -3.50
N ILE A 65 -8.80 5.11 -2.43
CA ILE A 65 -9.42 3.78 -2.44
C ILE A 65 -10.83 3.94 -1.88
N PRO A 66 -11.89 3.79 -2.70
CA PRO A 66 -13.24 3.92 -2.23
C PRO A 66 -13.55 2.80 -1.23
N ASP A 67 -14.37 3.10 -0.23
CA ASP A 67 -14.73 2.15 0.83
C ASP A 67 -15.31 0.83 0.30
N GLU A 68 -15.94 0.84 -0.88
CA GLU A 68 -16.48 -0.37 -1.53
C GLU A 68 -15.39 -1.37 -1.91
N ASP A 69 -14.18 -0.90 -2.21
CA ASP A 69 -13.03 -1.72 -2.56
C ASP A 69 -12.17 -2.10 -1.34
N LEU A 70 -12.34 -1.38 -0.21
CA LEU A 70 -11.69 -1.66 1.07
C LEU A 70 -12.20 -2.96 1.69
N THR A 71 -11.80 -4.07 1.08
CA THR A 71 -12.18 -5.41 1.48
C THR A 71 -11.03 -6.12 2.18
N VAL A 72 -11.38 -7.13 2.98
CA VAL A 72 -10.40 -8.00 3.64
C VAL A 72 -9.51 -8.74 2.62
N ASP A 73 -10.01 -8.92 1.39
CA ASP A 73 -9.29 -9.55 0.29
C ASP A 73 -8.23 -8.60 -0.28
N LEU A 74 -8.56 -7.31 -0.45
CA LEU A 74 -7.61 -6.26 -0.83
C LEU A 74 -6.47 -6.12 0.19
N LEU A 75 -6.83 -6.19 1.48
CA LEU A 75 -5.89 -6.18 2.61
C LEU A 75 -5.32 -7.57 2.94
N SER A 76 -5.58 -8.57 2.10
CA SER A 76 -5.06 -9.91 2.38
C SER A 76 -3.55 -9.91 2.28
N SER A 77 -2.96 -9.29 1.26
CA SER A 77 -1.53 -9.36 0.99
C SER A 77 -0.98 -8.06 0.37
N ILE A 78 0.33 -7.85 0.45
CA ILE A 78 0.99 -6.68 -0.16
C ILE A 78 0.80 -6.72 -1.67
N SER A 79 0.91 -7.90 -2.29
CA SER A 79 0.70 -8.08 -3.73
C SER A 79 -0.70 -7.67 -4.17
N SER A 80 -1.75 -8.07 -3.45
CA SER A 80 -3.14 -7.67 -3.76
C SER A 80 -3.30 -6.15 -3.74
N LEU A 81 -2.77 -5.50 -2.70
CA LEU A 81 -2.80 -4.04 -2.59
C LEU A 81 -2.00 -3.40 -3.74
N ALA A 82 -0.80 -3.91 -4.01
CA ALA A 82 0.09 -3.37 -5.04
C ALA A 82 -0.49 -3.51 -6.45
N GLU A 83 -1.08 -4.65 -6.77
CA GLU A 83 -1.79 -4.87 -8.03
C GLU A 83 -2.96 -3.92 -8.19
N TYR A 84 -3.73 -3.70 -7.11
CA TYR A 84 -4.83 -2.77 -7.11
C TYR A 84 -4.37 -1.33 -7.38
N VAL A 85 -3.34 -0.87 -6.67
CA VAL A 85 -2.74 0.46 -6.91
C VAL A 85 -2.17 0.56 -8.31
N CYS A 86 -1.52 -0.50 -8.83
CA CYS A 86 -0.96 -0.54 -10.18
C CYS A 86 -2.04 -0.42 -11.26
N GLN A 87 -3.23 -0.99 -11.04
CA GLN A 87 -4.36 -0.87 -11.96
C GLN A 87 -5.02 0.51 -11.90
N ARG A 88 -5.08 1.10 -10.70
CA ARG A 88 -5.70 2.41 -10.45
C ARG A 88 -4.84 3.58 -10.87
N LEU A 89 -3.51 3.48 -10.73
CA LEU A 89 -2.58 4.52 -11.11
C LEU A 89 -2.71 4.75 -12.64
N PRO A 90 -3.33 5.86 -13.09
CA PRO A 90 -3.21 6.22 -14.49
C PRO A 90 -1.73 6.46 -14.76
N SER A 91 -1.27 6.22 -15.99
CA SER A 91 0.09 6.55 -16.41
C SER A 91 0.34 8.06 -16.21
N GLN A 92 0.81 8.46 -15.03
CA GLN A 92 1.03 9.83 -14.56
C GLN A 92 -0.20 10.74 -14.50
N THR A 93 -0.67 11.03 -13.29
CA THR A 93 -1.10 12.39 -12.92
C THR A 93 -0.81 12.56 -11.43
N LEU A 94 0.41 12.99 -11.11
CA LEU A 94 0.68 13.66 -9.84
C LEU A 94 0.01 15.04 -9.98
N PRO A 95 -1.05 15.39 -9.25
CA PRO A 95 -1.48 16.77 -9.20
C PRO A 95 -0.37 17.57 -8.53
N SER A 96 0.10 18.57 -9.27
CA SER A 96 0.97 19.62 -8.80
C SER A 96 0.55 20.08 -7.41
N GLN A 97 1.45 19.96 -6.42
CA GLN A 97 1.43 20.75 -5.19
C GLN A 97 1.08 22.19 -5.54
N GLY A 98 -0.16 22.59 -5.26
CA GLY A 98 -0.72 23.81 -5.84
C GLY A 98 -2.12 24.11 -5.37
N ASP A 99 -2.45 23.83 -4.10
CA ASP A 99 -3.52 24.54 -3.41
C ASP A 99 -3.36 24.43 -1.88
N VAL A 100 -2.56 25.33 -1.30
CA VAL A 100 -2.92 25.89 0.01
C VAL A 100 -2.99 27.40 -0.15
N ALA A 101 -4.21 27.87 -0.02
CA ALA A 101 -4.69 29.23 -0.25
C ALA A 101 -3.84 30.34 0.38
N GLN A 102 -3.63 31.37 -0.46
CA GLN A 102 -3.72 32.83 -0.22
C GLN A 102 -3.14 33.46 1.07
#